data_AF-A0A6B3WI05-F1
#
_entry.id   AF-A0A6B3WI05-F1
#
_cell.length_a   1.000
_cell.length_b   1.000
_cell.length_c   1.000
_cell.angle_alpha   90.00
_cell.angle_beta   90.00
_cell.angle_gamma   90.00
#
_symmetry.space_group_name_H-M   'P 1'
#
loop_
_entity.id
_entity.type
_entity.pdbx_description
1 polymer ?
#
loop_
_entity_poly.entity_id
_entity_poly.type
_entity_poly.pdbx_seq_one_letter_code
_entity_poly.pdbx_strand_id
1 'polypeptide(L)'
;MMSMEEMRDCHDRNMGLDKGHGNDCHEHHHNECHEHSHKECHEHSHKDCGKVLESKTVPMCEGTNLTPETVATPVVAKIPVVLAEKEIQIDVESKTRLKEKFLEIKRIKKDVFLTQCELIPRAGVIQNGIPRTAKLFISGFIRKNIEFATADCIKDDVVSGEIKHTTEKIPFTCVTEVRYITPPVLANRERQREMELFCSERQCEQECNCEEEKLGRLTCQEFLEDSITLVEKPFCELLGARIFEADIQRKPCFEKGVKVFDELVEKMVVFIRVKVLQLQQVTVGDPNNGSENGCRK
;
A
#
# COMPACT_ATOMS: atom_id res chain seq x y z
N MET A 1 39.37 -34.72 59.37
CA MET A 1 38.77 -34.00 58.23
C MET A 1 37.44 -34.68 57.88
N MET A 2 36.40 -34.71 58.72
CA MET A 2 35.85 -33.71 59.68
C MET A 2 35.46 -32.40 58.97
N SER A 3 34.17 -32.02 58.79
CA SER A 3 33.00 -31.98 59.70
C SER A 3 33.12 -30.86 60.75
N MET A 4 32.07 -30.14 61.17
CA MET A 4 30.66 -29.98 60.77
C MET A 4 30.13 -28.67 61.44
N GLU A 5 28.84 -28.34 61.29
CA GLU A 5 28.08 -27.28 62.04
C GLU A 5 28.42 -25.81 61.66
N GLU A 6 27.50 -24.96 61.18
CA GLU A 6 26.23 -24.41 61.75
C GLU A 6 26.48 -23.39 62.90
N MET A 7 25.83 -22.22 63.04
CA MET A 7 24.76 -21.43 62.37
C MET A 7 24.86 -19.97 62.89
N ARG A 8 24.19 -18.88 62.44
CA ARG A 8 23.15 -18.57 61.42
C ARG A 8 23.15 -17.05 61.07
N ASP A 9 22.49 -16.67 59.96
CA ASP A 9 21.82 -15.38 59.59
C ASP A 9 22.58 -14.01 59.68
N CYS A 10 22.39 -13.04 58.78
CA CYS A 10 21.28 -12.80 57.83
C CYS A 10 21.73 -12.13 56.49
N HIS A 11 20.80 -12.09 55.51
CA HIS A 11 21.04 -11.95 54.05
C HIS A 11 21.45 -10.57 53.46
N ASP A 12 22.06 -10.63 52.28
CA ASP A 12 22.45 -9.55 51.36
C ASP A 12 21.37 -8.53 50.92
N ARG A 13 21.80 -7.30 50.61
CA ARG A 13 21.33 -6.47 49.47
C ARG A 13 22.24 -5.24 49.20
N ASN A 14 22.62 -5.06 47.93
CA ASN A 14 23.00 -3.83 47.19
C ASN A 14 23.54 -2.58 47.94
N MET A 15 24.68 -2.06 47.49
CA MET A 15 24.77 -0.80 46.70
C MET A 15 26.21 -0.41 46.27
N GLY A 16 26.35 0.20 45.08
CA GLY A 16 27.25 1.35 44.87
C GLY A 16 28.63 1.18 44.22
N LEU A 17 28.69 0.91 42.91
CA LEU A 17 29.85 1.15 42.00
C LEU A 17 29.27 1.50 40.61
N ASP A 18 29.86 2.32 39.72
CA ASP A 18 31.07 3.15 39.80
C ASP A 18 30.92 4.42 38.92
N LYS A 19 31.84 5.38 38.99
CA LYS A 19 31.79 6.64 38.21
C LYS A 19 32.57 6.58 36.90
N GLY A 20 31.97 7.15 35.84
CA GLY A 20 32.69 7.83 34.76
C GLY A 20 32.78 7.10 33.41
N HIS A 21 32.57 7.89 32.35
CA HIS A 21 33.26 7.96 31.05
C HIS A 21 32.27 8.43 29.97
N GLY A 22 32.47 9.65 29.46
CA GLY A 22 31.55 10.32 28.55
C GLY A 22 32.15 11.57 27.91
N ASN A 23 33.35 11.44 27.35
CA ASN A 23 34.12 12.37 26.50
C ASN A 23 33.79 13.88 26.60
N ASP A 24 34.68 14.60 27.29
CA ASP A 24 34.80 16.06 27.15
C ASP A 24 35.21 16.44 25.71
N CYS A 25 34.40 17.26 25.06
CA CYS A 25 34.83 18.01 23.89
C CYS A 25 35.70 19.20 24.35
N HIS A 26 37.01 18.99 24.40
CA HIS A 26 37.97 20.08 24.55
C HIS A 26 37.91 21.03 23.33
N GLU A 27 37.38 22.24 23.52
CA GLU A 27 37.69 23.39 22.67
C GLU A 27 38.57 24.38 23.45
N HIS A 28 39.89 24.25 23.27
CA HIS A 28 40.78 25.38 23.46
C HIS A 28 40.72 26.26 22.21
N HIS A 29 40.25 27.50 22.35
CA HIS A 29 40.92 28.63 21.70
C HIS A 29 40.69 29.91 22.51
N HIS A 30 41.78 30.44 23.06
CA HIS A 30 41.81 31.81 23.57
C HIS A 30 41.54 32.79 22.41
N ASN A 31 40.77 33.84 22.69
CA ASN A 31 41.03 35.17 22.16
C ASN A 31 40.59 36.20 23.20
N GLU A 32 41.56 36.94 23.74
CA GLU A 32 41.31 38.09 24.59
C GLU A 32 40.85 39.26 23.70
N CYS A 33 39.58 39.66 23.83
CA CYS A 33 39.09 40.87 23.18
C CYS A 33 39.29 42.06 24.10
N HIS A 34 40.32 42.85 23.83
CA HIS A 34 40.55 44.16 24.45
C HIS A 34 39.35 45.09 24.27
N GLU A 35 39.16 45.98 25.26
CA GLU A 35 38.19 47.07 25.18
C GLU A 35 38.45 47.98 23.97
N HIS A 36 37.44 48.14 23.09
CA HIS A 36 36.92 49.44 22.64
C HIS A 36 35.95 49.29 21.43
N SER A 37 35.08 50.29 21.28
CA SER A 37 34.32 50.65 20.07
C SER A 37 33.06 49.83 19.72
N HIS A 38 31.94 50.57 19.64
CA HIS A 38 30.66 50.20 19.03
C HIS A 38 30.75 49.23 17.83
N LYS A 39 29.95 48.16 17.87
CA LYS A 39 29.14 47.67 16.74
C LYS A 39 28.03 46.73 17.22
N GLU A 40 27.02 46.60 16.39
CA GLU A 40 25.77 45.89 16.71
C GLU A 40 26.02 44.43 17.06
N CYS A 41 25.53 44.01 18.22
CA CYS A 41 25.45 42.59 18.56
C CYS A 41 24.33 41.98 17.71
N HIS A 42 24.67 41.46 16.53
CA HIS A 42 23.74 40.62 15.78
C HIS A 42 23.34 39.43 16.65
N GLU A 43 22.03 39.31 16.93
CA GLU A 43 21.49 38.13 17.57
C GLU A 43 21.79 36.91 16.69
N HIS A 44 22.76 36.11 17.12
CA HIS A 44 22.99 34.78 16.58
C HIS A 44 21.81 33.90 16.96
N SER A 45 20.74 33.98 16.16
CA SER A 45 19.63 33.05 16.15
C SER A 45 20.15 31.66 15.79
N HIS A 46 20.65 30.94 16.79
CA HIS A 46 20.91 29.51 16.70
C HIS A 46 19.57 28.83 16.37
N LYS A 47 19.42 28.44 15.11
CA LYS A 47 18.29 27.62 14.66
C LYS A 47 18.29 26.34 15.50
N ASP A 48 17.17 26.08 16.16
CA ASP A 48 16.97 24.89 17.00
C ASP A 48 17.41 23.63 16.23
N CYS A 49 18.42 22.93 16.75
CA CYS A 49 18.97 21.70 16.15
C CYS A 49 18.01 20.51 16.22
N GLY A 50 16.80 20.72 16.79
CA GLY A 50 15.87 19.68 17.15
C GLY A 50 16.18 19.15 18.54
N LYS A 51 15.12 18.88 19.29
CA LYS A 51 15.19 18.29 20.63
C LYS A 51 14.26 17.09 20.73
N VAL A 52 14.65 16.09 21.50
CA VAL A 52 13.75 15.01 21.91
C VAL A 52 12.65 15.65 22.76
N LEU A 53 11.43 15.73 22.23
CA LEU A 53 10.31 16.39 22.91
C LEU A 53 9.85 15.60 24.14
N GLU A 54 9.79 14.28 24.00
CA GLU A 54 9.50 13.32 25.06
C GLU A 54 10.17 11.98 24.70
N SER A 55 10.62 11.23 25.70
CA SER A 55 10.98 9.82 25.56
C SER A 55 10.44 9.06 26.76
N LYS A 56 9.68 8.00 26.51
CA LYS A 56 9.01 7.22 27.55
C LYS A 56 9.18 5.73 27.26
N THR A 57 9.75 5.01 28.22
CA THR A 57 9.69 3.55 28.22
C THR A 57 8.25 3.11 28.45
N VAL A 58 7.66 2.43 27.47
CA VAL A 58 6.35 1.79 27.60
C VAL A 58 6.60 0.33 27.98
N PRO A 59 6.32 -0.10 29.23
CA PRO A 59 6.51 -1.50 29.62
C PRO A 59 5.50 -2.41 28.92
N MET A 60 5.85 -3.69 28.77
CA MET A 60 4.88 -4.72 28.41
C MET A 60 3.81 -4.81 29.52
N CYS A 61 2.55 -4.72 29.15
CA CYS A 61 1.45 -5.09 30.03
C CYS A 61 1.16 -6.59 29.87
N GLU A 62 1.02 -7.32 30.97
CA GLU A 62 0.59 -8.72 30.91
C GLU A 62 -0.87 -8.81 30.44
N GLY A 63 -1.17 -9.85 29.66
CA GLY A 63 -2.51 -10.13 29.15
C GLY A 63 -2.68 -11.61 28.87
N THR A 64 -3.89 -12.12 29.09
CA THR A 64 -4.23 -13.53 28.84
C THR A 64 -4.87 -13.66 27.47
N ASN A 65 -4.39 -14.60 26.66
CA ASN A 65 -5.02 -14.92 25.38
C ASN A 65 -6.39 -15.56 25.63
N LEU A 66 -7.45 -14.96 25.08
CA LEU A 66 -8.80 -15.52 25.08
C LEU A 66 -9.02 -16.28 23.77
N THR A 67 -9.57 -17.49 23.86
CA THR A 67 -10.07 -18.22 22.69
C THR A 67 -11.40 -17.60 22.27
N PRO A 68 -11.59 -17.17 21.01
CA PRO A 68 -12.87 -16.61 20.56
C PRO A 68 -13.96 -17.68 20.53
N GLU A 69 -15.18 -17.29 20.87
CA GLU A 69 -16.36 -18.16 20.75
C GLU A 69 -16.64 -18.45 19.26
N THR A 70 -16.80 -19.73 18.92
CA THR A 70 -17.03 -20.19 17.55
C THR A 70 -18.52 -20.34 17.26
N VAL A 71 -18.97 -19.84 16.10
CA VAL A 71 -20.33 -20.09 15.59
C VAL A 71 -20.46 -21.53 15.10
N ALA A 72 -21.58 -22.18 15.40
CA ALA A 72 -21.88 -23.53 14.92
C ALA A 72 -22.02 -23.58 13.39
N THR A 73 -21.50 -24.63 12.76
CA THR A 73 -21.60 -24.86 11.30
C THR A 73 -22.85 -25.66 10.93
N PRO A 74 -23.39 -25.52 9.71
CA PRO A 74 -22.92 -24.66 8.62
C PRO A 74 -23.31 -23.19 8.80
N VAL A 75 -22.41 -22.29 8.41
CA VAL A 75 -22.64 -20.83 8.45
C VAL A 75 -22.37 -20.21 7.08
N VAL A 76 -23.10 -19.14 6.74
CA VAL A 76 -22.80 -18.32 5.54
C VAL A 76 -22.01 -17.09 5.99
N ALA A 77 -20.80 -16.93 5.44
CA ALA A 77 -19.89 -15.82 5.74
C ALA A 77 -19.64 -14.99 4.48
N LYS A 78 -19.40 -13.68 4.62
CA LYS A 78 -18.96 -12.80 3.53
C LYS A 78 -17.47 -12.52 3.70
N ILE A 79 -16.63 -13.06 2.83
CA ILE A 79 -15.16 -13.00 2.94
C ILE A 79 -14.49 -12.48 1.66
N PRO A 80 -13.27 -11.91 1.73
CA PRO A 80 -12.47 -11.62 0.54
C PRO A 80 -12.04 -12.92 -0.15
N VAL A 81 -12.65 -13.24 -1.29
CA VAL A 81 -12.24 -14.35 -2.15
C VAL A 81 -11.21 -13.85 -3.15
N VAL A 82 -10.11 -14.58 -3.28
CA VAL A 82 -9.05 -14.29 -4.25
C VAL A 82 -9.54 -14.65 -5.66
N LEU A 83 -9.70 -13.63 -6.50
CA LEU A 83 -10.06 -13.81 -7.90
C LEU A 83 -8.84 -14.17 -8.73
N ALA A 84 -7.73 -13.45 -8.53
CA ALA A 84 -6.48 -13.66 -9.24
C ALA A 84 -5.30 -13.12 -8.41
N GLU A 85 -4.10 -13.62 -8.67
CA GLU A 85 -2.86 -13.03 -8.19
C GLU A 85 -1.85 -13.01 -9.35
N LYS A 86 -1.14 -11.89 -9.54
CA LYS A 86 -0.20 -11.75 -10.65
C LYS A 86 0.98 -10.86 -10.31
N GLU A 87 2.17 -11.29 -10.72
CA GLU A 87 3.35 -10.44 -10.83
C GLU A 87 3.40 -9.80 -12.23
N ILE A 88 3.72 -8.51 -12.27
CA ILE A 88 3.56 -7.65 -13.45
C ILE A 88 4.86 -6.88 -13.63
N GLN A 89 5.51 -7.07 -14.77
CA GLN A 89 6.67 -6.28 -15.18
C GLN A 89 6.20 -4.96 -15.81
N ILE A 90 6.82 -3.87 -15.40
CA ILE A 90 6.60 -2.51 -15.90
C ILE A 90 7.97 -1.88 -16.14
N ASP A 91 8.31 -1.67 -17.40
CA ASP A 91 9.59 -1.07 -17.81
C ASP A 91 9.43 0.45 -17.91
N VAL A 92 10.32 1.19 -17.24
CA VAL A 92 10.21 2.64 -17.07
C VAL A 92 11.57 3.30 -17.32
N GLU A 93 11.63 4.24 -18.26
CA GLU A 93 12.77 5.13 -18.44
C GLU A 93 12.42 6.53 -17.92
N SER A 94 13.19 7.04 -16.95
CA SER A 94 13.05 8.40 -16.44
C SER A 94 14.30 9.23 -16.75
N LYS A 95 14.07 10.50 -17.10
CA LYS A 95 15.14 11.48 -17.30
C LYS A 95 14.87 12.67 -16.40
N THR A 96 15.70 12.83 -15.38
CA THR A 96 15.57 13.88 -14.37
C THR A 96 16.76 14.84 -14.48
N ARG A 97 16.47 16.13 -14.38
CA ARG A 97 17.49 17.17 -14.18
C ARG A 97 17.41 17.60 -12.72
N LEU A 98 18.50 17.49 -11.97
CA LEU A 98 18.53 17.94 -10.58
C LEU A 98 18.57 19.48 -10.54
N LYS A 99 18.15 20.07 -9.41
CA LYS A 99 18.13 21.53 -9.22
C LYS A 99 19.52 22.14 -9.37
N GLU A 100 20.53 21.41 -8.96
CA GLU A 100 21.94 21.80 -8.95
C GLU A 100 22.77 20.66 -9.55
N LYS A 101 23.95 21.00 -10.08
CA LYS A 101 24.88 20.00 -10.60
C LYS A 101 25.42 19.13 -9.47
N PHE A 102 25.61 17.86 -9.74
CA PHE A 102 26.09 16.89 -8.77
C PHE A 102 27.44 16.32 -9.19
N LEU A 103 28.31 16.12 -8.20
CA LEU A 103 29.56 15.37 -8.33
C LEU A 103 29.26 13.87 -8.34
N GLU A 104 28.38 13.44 -7.43
CA GLU A 104 28.12 12.02 -7.14
C GLU A 104 26.70 11.86 -6.56
N ILE A 105 26.00 10.80 -6.96
CA ILE A 105 24.78 10.34 -6.27
C ILE A 105 25.21 9.45 -5.11
N LYS A 106 24.84 9.80 -3.88
CA LYS A 106 25.17 9.03 -2.67
C LYS A 106 24.17 7.91 -2.41
N ARG A 107 22.88 8.18 -2.60
CA ARG A 107 21.81 7.21 -2.36
C ARG A 107 20.55 7.58 -3.13
N ILE A 108 19.81 6.59 -3.61
CA ILE A 108 18.42 6.80 -4.05
C ILE A 108 17.53 5.83 -3.26
N LYS A 109 16.65 6.35 -2.40
CA LYS A 109 15.57 5.54 -1.79
C LYS A 109 14.37 5.54 -2.73
N LYS A 110 13.80 4.36 -3.01
CA LYS A 110 12.66 4.17 -3.91
C LYS A 110 11.51 3.46 -3.18
N ASP A 111 10.31 4.02 -3.26
CA ASP A 111 9.06 3.44 -2.73
C ASP A 111 8.03 3.36 -3.88
N VAL A 112 7.29 2.25 -4.02
CA VAL A 112 6.29 2.06 -5.10
C VAL A 112 4.88 2.28 -4.56
N PHE A 113 4.07 3.07 -5.28
CA PHE A 113 2.67 3.36 -4.96
C PHE A 113 1.76 3.00 -6.13
N LEU A 114 0.61 2.38 -5.84
CA LEU A 114 -0.49 2.26 -6.79
C LEU A 114 -1.53 3.36 -6.52
N THR A 115 -1.95 4.05 -7.57
CA THR A 115 -3.05 5.03 -7.55
C THR A 115 -4.34 4.46 -8.16
N GLN A 116 -4.21 3.44 -9.02
CA GLN A 116 -5.31 2.68 -9.60
C GLN A 116 -4.93 1.20 -9.69
N CYS A 117 -5.86 0.32 -9.34
CA CYS A 117 -5.83 -1.09 -9.71
C CYS A 117 -7.28 -1.55 -9.88
N GLU A 118 -7.70 -1.70 -11.13
CA GLU A 118 -9.11 -1.78 -11.52
C GLU A 118 -9.34 -2.93 -12.51
N LEU A 119 -10.19 -3.87 -12.12
CA LEU A 119 -10.48 -5.08 -12.90
C LEU A 119 -11.72 -4.84 -13.77
N ILE A 120 -11.59 -5.07 -15.09
CA ILE A 120 -12.72 -5.09 -16.02
C ILE A 120 -13.14 -6.57 -16.23
N PRO A 121 -14.14 -7.10 -15.51
CA PRO A 121 -14.17 -8.54 -15.20
C PRO A 121 -14.54 -9.47 -16.37
N ARG A 122 -15.12 -8.92 -17.44
CA ARG A 122 -15.51 -9.65 -18.66
C ARG A 122 -14.68 -9.28 -19.89
N ALA A 123 -13.67 -8.40 -19.75
CA ALA A 123 -12.82 -7.95 -20.86
C ALA A 123 -11.64 -8.92 -21.10
N GLY A 124 -11.96 -10.19 -21.34
CA GLY A 124 -11.00 -11.28 -21.57
C GLY A 124 -11.68 -12.49 -22.20
N VAL A 125 -11.06 -13.66 -22.08
CA VAL A 125 -11.59 -14.93 -22.58
C VAL A 125 -12.78 -15.37 -21.74
N ILE A 126 -13.93 -15.60 -22.39
CA ILE A 126 -15.13 -16.21 -21.80
C ILE A 126 -15.29 -17.60 -22.42
N GLN A 127 -15.48 -18.62 -21.58
CA GLN A 127 -15.66 -20.01 -22.00
C GLN A 127 -16.92 -20.58 -21.35
N ASN A 128 -17.86 -21.09 -22.16
CA ASN A 128 -19.15 -21.63 -21.71
C ASN A 128 -19.93 -20.63 -20.81
N GLY A 129 -19.88 -19.34 -21.14
CA GLY A 129 -20.49 -18.26 -20.36
C GLY A 129 -19.67 -17.80 -19.13
N ILE A 130 -18.66 -18.55 -18.70
CA ILE A 130 -17.83 -18.26 -17.52
C ILE A 130 -16.58 -17.46 -17.93
N PRO A 131 -16.28 -16.30 -17.31
CA PRO A 131 -15.04 -15.58 -17.56
C PRO A 131 -13.83 -16.38 -17.05
N ARG A 132 -12.82 -16.55 -17.91
CA ARG A 132 -11.55 -17.23 -17.60
C ARG A 132 -10.40 -16.27 -17.40
N THR A 133 -10.42 -15.15 -18.11
CA THR A 133 -9.47 -14.04 -17.94
C THR A 133 -10.20 -12.70 -17.95
N ALA A 134 -9.49 -11.65 -17.51
CA ALA A 134 -9.95 -10.26 -17.51
C ALA A 134 -8.78 -9.29 -17.71
N LYS A 135 -9.08 -8.04 -18.03
CA LYS A 135 -8.08 -6.96 -18.05
C LYS A 135 -8.04 -6.26 -16.70
N LEU A 136 -6.83 -6.06 -16.19
CA LEU A 136 -6.52 -5.30 -14.99
C LEU A 136 -5.76 -4.04 -15.39
N PHE A 137 -6.38 -2.89 -15.15
CA PHE A 137 -5.81 -1.56 -15.38
C PHE A 137 -5.08 -1.10 -14.13
N ILE A 138 -3.82 -0.68 -14.27
CA ILE A 138 -2.97 -0.31 -13.14
C ILE A 138 -2.28 1.01 -13.44
N SER A 139 -2.37 1.93 -12.50
CA SER A 139 -1.62 3.19 -12.52
C SER A 139 -0.95 3.42 -11.17
N GLY A 140 0.18 4.12 -11.16
CA GLY A 140 0.95 4.34 -9.95
C GLY A 140 2.13 5.28 -10.17
N PHE A 141 3.01 5.34 -9.17
CA PHE A 141 4.29 6.04 -9.29
C PHE A 141 5.35 5.43 -8.37
N ILE A 142 6.61 5.56 -8.80
CA ILE A 142 7.80 5.30 -7.99
C ILE A 142 8.17 6.63 -7.35
N ARG A 143 8.06 6.75 -6.03
CA ARG A 143 8.60 7.89 -5.30
C ARG A 143 10.10 7.65 -5.10
N LYS A 144 10.92 8.56 -5.62
CA LYS A 144 12.37 8.54 -5.44
C LYS A 144 12.77 9.67 -4.49
N ASN A 145 13.64 9.39 -3.54
CA ASN A 145 14.37 10.41 -2.79
C ASN A 145 15.85 10.24 -3.10
N ILE A 146 16.38 11.15 -3.91
CA ILE A 146 17.74 11.17 -4.45
C ILE A 146 18.59 12.04 -3.53
N GLU A 147 19.65 11.49 -2.97
CA GLU A 147 20.66 12.18 -2.17
C GLU A 147 21.97 12.27 -2.97
N PHE A 148 22.52 13.48 -3.09
CA PHE A 148 23.65 13.77 -3.97
C PHE A 148 24.60 14.82 -3.38
N ALA A 149 25.87 14.75 -3.77
CA ALA A 149 26.90 15.69 -3.35
C ALA A 149 27.14 16.77 -4.43
N THR A 150 27.28 18.03 -4.03
CA THR A 150 27.74 19.14 -4.88
C THR A 150 29.28 19.28 -4.86
N ALA A 151 29.84 20.22 -5.62
CA ALA A 151 31.29 20.48 -5.70
C ALA A 151 31.57 22.00 -5.59
N ASP A 152 31.23 22.58 -4.45
CA ASP A 152 31.13 24.03 -4.26
C ASP A 152 32.51 24.69 -4.07
N CYS A 153 33.42 24.01 -3.37
CA CYS A 153 34.79 24.44 -3.15
C CYS A 153 35.77 23.43 -3.75
N ILE A 154 36.62 23.90 -4.67
CA ILE A 154 37.64 23.12 -5.36
C ILE A 154 38.95 23.90 -5.24
N LYS A 155 39.96 23.28 -4.62
CA LYS A 155 41.31 23.82 -4.45
C LYS A 155 42.30 22.66 -4.50
N ASP A 156 43.31 22.78 -5.34
CA ASP A 156 44.34 21.75 -5.53
C ASP A 156 43.67 20.37 -5.78
N ASP A 157 44.06 19.33 -5.03
CA ASP A 157 43.46 17.98 -5.12
C ASP A 157 42.21 17.79 -4.24
N VAL A 158 41.65 18.85 -3.66
CA VAL A 158 40.52 18.79 -2.70
C VAL A 158 39.23 19.33 -3.30
N VAL A 159 38.17 18.53 -3.20
CA VAL A 159 36.78 18.89 -3.54
C VAL A 159 35.93 18.80 -2.28
N SER A 160 35.18 19.85 -1.98
CA SER A 160 34.23 19.93 -0.88
C SER A 160 32.91 20.52 -1.35
N GLY A 161 31.81 20.03 -0.80
CA GLY A 161 30.46 20.48 -1.13
C GLY A 161 29.41 19.93 -0.17
N GLU A 162 28.17 20.34 -0.39
CA GLU A 162 27.01 19.98 0.43
C GLU A 162 26.38 18.64 0.01
N ILE A 163 25.71 17.97 0.95
CA ILE A 163 24.78 16.87 0.65
C ILE A 163 23.38 17.46 0.49
N LYS A 164 22.81 17.30 -0.70
CA LYS A 164 21.48 17.81 -1.07
C LYS A 164 20.57 16.63 -1.40
N HIS A 165 19.26 16.88 -1.33
CA HIS A 165 18.26 15.88 -1.71
C HIS A 165 17.24 16.42 -2.71
N THR A 166 16.61 15.53 -3.45
CA THR A 166 15.47 15.82 -4.33
C THR A 166 14.50 14.65 -4.27
N THR A 167 13.24 14.92 -3.92
CA THR A 167 12.17 13.92 -3.96
C THR A 167 11.30 14.13 -5.18
N GLU A 168 11.11 13.08 -5.97
CA GLU A 168 10.31 13.09 -7.18
C GLU A 168 9.36 11.87 -7.25
N LYS A 169 8.41 11.90 -8.17
CA LYS A 169 7.46 10.81 -8.45
C LYS A 169 7.51 10.49 -9.93
N ILE A 170 8.01 9.30 -10.28
CA ILE A 170 8.03 8.81 -11.66
C ILE A 170 6.74 7.99 -11.89
N PRO A 171 5.78 8.49 -12.70
CA PRO A 171 4.52 7.80 -12.92
C PRO A 171 4.69 6.56 -13.81
N PHE A 172 3.79 5.59 -13.65
CA PHE A 172 3.63 4.47 -14.56
C PHE A 172 2.17 4.08 -14.71
N THR A 173 1.81 3.56 -15.88
CA THR A 173 0.49 2.96 -16.16
C THR A 173 0.68 1.75 -17.06
N CYS A 174 -0.05 0.67 -16.79
CA CYS A 174 -0.08 -0.51 -17.63
C CYS A 174 -1.47 -1.19 -17.60
N VAL A 175 -1.70 -2.07 -18.57
CA VAL A 175 -2.86 -2.97 -18.59
C VAL A 175 -2.34 -4.38 -18.79
N THR A 176 -2.73 -5.30 -17.91
CA THR A 176 -2.36 -6.72 -18.03
C THR A 176 -3.61 -7.59 -18.13
N GLU A 177 -3.49 -8.74 -18.78
CA GLU A 177 -4.49 -9.79 -18.63
C GLU A 177 -4.20 -10.60 -17.35
N VAL A 178 -5.22 -10.81 -16.53
CA VAL A 178 -5.19 -11.72 -15.38
C VAL A 178 -6.04 -12.95 -15.65
N ARG A 179 -5.61 -14.11 -15.16
CA ARG A 179 -6.37 -15.37 -15.21
C ARG A 179 -7.06 -15.59 -13.88
N TYR A 180 -8.33 -15.95 -13.92
CA TYR A 180 -9.10 -16.25 -12.72
C TYR A 180 -8.67 -17.59 -12.11
N ILE A 181 -8.41 -17.56 -10.80
CA ILE A 181 -8.38 -18.71 -9.90
C ILE A 181 -9.83 -19.06 -9.57
N THR A 182 -10.57 -18.06 -9.09
CA THR A 182 -12.02 -18.12 -8.84
C THR A 182 -12.71 -17.05 -9.68
N PRO A 183 -13.79 -17.36 -10.42
CA PRO A 183 -14.55 -16.35 -11.15
C PRO A 183 -15.15 -15.27 -10.23
N PRO A 184 -15.29 -14.03 -10.71
CA PRO A 184 -16.00 -12.98 -9.99
C PRO A 184 -17.50 -13.27 -9.93
N VAL A 185 -18.13 -12.92 -8.82
CA VAL A 185 -19.60 -12.81 -8.73
C VAL A 185 -20.01 -11.53 -9.45
N LEU A 186 -20.82 -11.66 -10.49
CA LEU A 186 -21.26 -10.54 -11.33
C LEU A 186 -22.79 -10.52 -11.39
N ALA A 187 -23.38 -9.37 -11.10
CA ALA A 187 -24.77 -9.10 -11.47
C ALA A 187 -24.82 -8.50 -12.87
N ASN A 188 -25.73 -9.00 -13.70
CA ASN A 188 -26.19 -8.29 -14.88
C ASN A 188 -27.55 -7.68 -14.53
N ARG A 189 -27.90 -6.51 -15.07
CA ARG A 189 -29.28 -6.03 -14.98
C ARG A 189 -30.18 -7.01 -15.73
N GLU A 190 -31.23 -7.52 -15.08
CA GLU A 190 -32.20 -8.35 -15.79
C GLU A 190 -32.98 -7.50 -16.80
N ARG A 191 -33.54 -8.14 -17.83
CA ARG A 191 -34.50 -7.44 -18.68
C ARG A 191 -35.72 -7.13 -17.83
N GLN A 192 -36.19 -5.89 -17.89
CA GLN A 192 -37.48 -5.48 -17.32
C GLN A 192 -38.55 -6.50 -17.72
N ARG A 193 -39.28 -7.02 -16.73
CA ARG A 193 -40.35 -7.99 -16.97
C ARG A 193 -41.65 -7.21 -17.13
N GLU A 194 -42.37 -7.53 -18.19
CA GLU A 194 -43.69 -7.03 -18.48
C GLU A 194 -44.68 -8.14 -18.14
N MET A 195 -45.70 -7.84 -17.34
CA MET A 195 -46.70 -8.82 -16.95
C MET A 195 -48.02 -8.52 -17.66
N GLU A 196 -48.37 -9.40 -18.60
CA GLU A 196 -49.65 -9.33 -19.31
C GLU A 196 -50.76 -9.90 -18.42
N LEU A 197 -51.68 -9.03 -18.00
CA LEU A 197 -52.92 -9.42 -17.32
C LEU A 197 -54.10 -9.34 -18.29
N PHE A 198 -55.23 -9.95 -17.92
CA PHE A 198 -56.50 -9.84 -18.64
C PHE A 198 -57.59 -9.32 -17.68
N CYS A 199 -58.53 -8.53 -18.18
CA CYS A 199 -59.72 -8.14 -17.43
C CYS A 199 -60.82 -9.18 -17.55
N SER A 200 -61.55 -9.42 -16.46
CA SER A 200 -62.87 -10.04 -16.50
C SER A 200 -63.93 -8.97 -16.21
N GLU A 201 -65.12 -9.14 -16.81
CA GLU A 201 -66.13 -8.08 -16.99
C GLU A 201 -66.57 -7.33 -15.73
N ARG A 202 -66.34 -7.86 -14.53
CA ARG A 202 -66.86 -7.31 -13.26
C ARG A 202 -65.84 -6.55 -12.39
N GLN A 203 -64.56 -6.53 -12.77
CA GLN A 203 -63.49 -6.00 -11.90
C GLN A 203 -62.87 -4.68 -12.39
N CYS A 204 -63.02 -4.35 -13.68
CA CYS A 204 -62.28 -3.24 -14.30
C CYS A 204 -63.12 -1.96 -14.50
N GLU A 205 -64.44 -2.04 -14.27
CA GLU A 205 -65.42 -0.96 -14.51
C GLU A 205 -65.24 0.29 -13.62
N GLN A 206 -64.39 0.24 -12.58
CA GLN A 206 -64.26 1.35 -11.60
C GLN A 206 -63.09 2.31 -11.83
N GLU A 207 -62.02 1.90 -12.51
CA GLU A 207 -60.81 2.76 -12.69
C GLU A 207 -60.26 2.78 -14.12
N CYS A 208 -60.70 1.88 -15.01
CA CYS A 208 -60.06 1.67 -16.31
C CYS A 208 -61.10 1.52 -17.43
N ASN A 209 -61.25 2.56 -18.27
CA ASN A 209 -62.31 2.65 -19.29
C ASN A 209 -61.99 1.86 -20.58
N CYS A 210 -61.61 0.59 -20.43
CA CYS A 210 -61.12 -0.29 -21.49
C CYS A 210 -62.30 -0.98 -22.21
N GLU A 211 -63.25 -0.19 -22.72
CA GLU A 211 -64.56 -0.67 -23.15
C GLU A 211 -64.55 -1.54 -24.42
N GLU A 212 -63.52 -1.42 -25.27
CA GLU A 212 -63.51 -2.02 -26.62
C GLU A 212 -62.84 -3.40 -26.71
N GLU A 213 -62.05 -3.84 -25.72
CA GLU A 213 -61.24 -5.08 -25.78
C GLU A 213 -61.58 -6.09 -24.67
N LYS A 214 -62.88 -6.39 -24.49
CA LYS A 214 -63.41 -7.19 -23.37
C LYS A 214 -63.00 -8.68 -23.32
N LEU A 215 -62.30 -9.20 -24.33
CA LEU A 215 -61.64 -10.51 -24.32
C LEU A 215 -60.22 -10.39 -24.89
N GLY A 216 -59.27 -9.94 -24.06
CA GLY A 216 -57.89 -9.76 -24.50
C GLY A 216 -56.91 -9.40 -23.38
N ARG A 217 -55.67 -9.12 -23.79
CA ARG A 217 -54.62 -8.51 -22.96
C ARG A 217 -55.09 -7.13 -22.49
N LEU A 218 -54.77 -6.78 -21.26
CA LEU A 218 -54.99 -5.43 -20.72
C LEU A 218 -54.11 -4.41 -21.45
N THR A 219 -54.73 -3.45 -22.13
CA THR A 219 -54.04 -2.39 -22.92
C THR A 219 -54.04 -1.01 -22.24
N CYS A 220 -54.86 -0.85 -21.21
CA CYS A 220 -55.09 0.41 -20.49
C CYS A 220 -54.23 0.58 -19.22
N GLN A 221 -53.52 -0.45 -18.78
CA GLN A 221 -52.63 -0.43 -17.62
C GLN A 221 -51.46 -1.39 -17.84
N GLU A 222 -50.24 -0.92 -17.62
CA GLU A 222 -49.01 -1.71 -17.75
C GLU A 222 -48.46 -2.09 -16.38
N PHE A 223 -48.00 -3.35 -16.25
CA PHE A 223 -47.36 -3.87 -15.04
C PHE A 223 -45.91 -4.23 -15.36
N LEU A 224 -44.98 -3.46 -14.79
CA LEU A 224 -43.56 -3.52 -15.08
C LEU A 224 -42.76 -3.85 -13.81
N GLU A 225 -41.89 -4.86 -13.87
CA GLU A 225 -40.98 -5.25 -12.79
C GLU A 225 -39.53 -5.03 -13.23
N ASP A 226 -38.81 -4.21 -12.45
CA ASP A 226 -37.40 -3.88 -12.67
C ASP A 226 -36.53 -4.56 -11.59
N SER A 227 -35.81 -5.62 -11.96
CA SER A 227 -34.89 -6.32 -11.05
C SER A 227 -33.46 -5.80 -11.18
N ILE A 228 -32.99 -5.07 -10.16
CA ILE A 228 -31.65 -4.49 -10.08
C ILE A 228 -30.87 -5.15 -8.95
N THR A 229 -29.94 -6.04 -9.31
CA THR A 229 -29.00 -6.66 -8.36
C THR A 229 -27.69 -5.87 -8.34
N LEU A 230 -27.23 -5.47 -7.15
CA LEU A 230 -25.92 -4.85 -6.93
C LEU A 230 -24.96 -5.87 -6.32
N VAL A 231 -23.71 -5.88 -6.78
CA VAL A 231 -22.64 -6.74 -6.26
C VAL A 231 -21.40 -5.92 -5.91
N GLU A 232 -20.63 -6.42 -4.95
CA GLU A 232 -19.38 -5.80 -4.52
C GLU A 232 -18.38 -5.73 -5.68
N LYS A 233 -17.76 -4.57 -5.90
CA LYS A 233 -16.72 -4.45 -6.92
C LYS A 233 -15.45 -5.20 -6.50
N PRO A 234 -14.70 -5.79 -7.44
CA PRO A 234 -13.35 -6.25 -7.16
C PRO A 234 -12.44 -5.10 -6.70
N PHE A 235 -11.48 -5.43 -5.84
CA PHE A 235 -10.43 -4.52 -5.37
C PHE A 235 -9.05 -5.22 -5.39
N CYS A 236 -7.98 -4.45 -5.21
CA CYS A 236 -6.62 -5.00 -5.22
C CYS A 236 -5.87 -4.76 -3.91
N GLU A 237 -4.97 -5.68 -3.59
CA GLU A 237 -3.89 -5.52 -2.61
C GLU A 237 -2.54 -5.49 -3.34
N LEU A 238 -1.68 -4.54 -2.99
CA LEU A 238 -0.26 -4.54 -3.36
C LEU A 238 0.48 -5.45 -2.36
N LEU A 239 0.97 -6.60 -2.81
CA LEU A 239 1.70 -7.54 -1.94
C LEU A 239 3.19 -7.19 -1.83
N GLY A 240 3.75 -6.52 -2.84
CA GLY A 240 5.14 -6.09 -2.86
C GLY A 240 5.60 -5.63 -4.24
N ALA A 241 6.79 -5.05 -4.28
CA ALA A 241 7.45 -4.66 -5.52
C ALA A 241 8.97 -4.93 -5.46
N ARG A 242 9.58 -5.13 -6.63
CA ARG A 242 11.02 -5.30 -6.85
C ARG A 242 11.42 -4.38 -8.01
N ILE A 243 12.55 -3.70 -7.89
CA ILE A 243 13.08 -2.81 -8.93
C ILE A 243 14.48 -3.30 -9.29
N PHE A 244 14.75 -3.44 -10.58
CA PHE A 244 16.10 -3.55 -11.15
C PHE A 244 16.36 -2.30 -11.96
N GLU A 245 17.56 -1.71 -11.88
CA GLU A 245 17.80 -0.42 -12.50
C GLU A 245 19.25 -0.18 -12.93
N ALA A 246 19.41 0.77 -13.85
CA ALA A 246 20.68 1.32 -14.28
C ALA A 246 20.62 2.86 -14.30
N ASP A 247 21.44 3.49 -13.47
CA ASP A 247 21.53 4.94 -13.30
C ASP A 247 22.65 5.52 -14.17
N ILE A 248 22.32 6.39 -15.12
CA ILE A 248 23.24 6.90 -16.14
C ILE A 248 23.37 8.42 -15.97
N GLN A 249 24.52 8.85 -15.48
CA GLN A 249 24.86 10.26 -15.30
C GLN A 249 25.16 10.91 -16.67
N ARG A 250 24.50 12.04 -16.97
CA ARG A 250 24.51 12.71 -18.28
C ARG A 250 24.84 14.20 -18.16
N LYS A 251 25.14 14.80 -19.32
CA LYS A 251 25.71 16.15 -19.46
C LYS A 251 26.89 16.40 -18.51
N PRO A 252 28.00 15.65 -18.65
CA PRO A 252 29.21 15.95 -17.91
C PRO A 252 29.71 17.34 -18.30
N CYS A 253 30.05 18.15 -17.30
CA CYS A 253 30.75 19.42 -17.47
C CYS A 253 31.88 19.51 -16.44
N PHE A 254 32.87 20.36 -16.71
CA PHE A 254 34.04 20.50 -15.86
C PHE A 254 34.01 21.86 -15.17
N GLU A 255 34.07 21.86 -13.84
CA GLU A 255 34.16 23.04 -13.01
C GLU A 255 35.49 22.99 -12.28
N LYS A 256 36.38 23.96 -12.55
CA LYS A 256 37.75 24.00 -11.98
C LYS A 256 38.52 22.67 -12.11
N GLY A 257 38.30 21.93 -13.19
CA GLY A 257 38.92 20.61 -13.46
C GLY A 257 38.13 19.40 -12.94
N VAL A 258 37.13 19.60 -12.07
CA VAL A 258 36.30 18.53 -11.52
C VAL A 258 35.11 18.24 -12.43
N LYS A 259 34.86 16.95 -12.70
CA LYS A 259 33.73 16.51 -13.53
C LYS A 259 32.45 16.43 -12.71
N VAL A 260 31.45 17.22 -13.08
CA VAL A 260 30.11 17.22 -12.48
C VAL A 260 29.02 17.01 -13.55
N PHE A 261 27.82 16.62 -13.12
CA PHE A 261 26.72 16.22 -13.99
C PHE A 261 25.45 17.05 -13.70
N ASP A 262 24.60 17.18 -14.71
CA ASP A 262 23.35 17.99 -14.66
C ASP A 262 22.09 17.11 -14.78
N GLU A 263 22.22 15.93 -15.42
CA GLU A 263 21.10 15.03 -15.71
C GLU A 263 21.38 13.60 -15.21
N LEU A 264 20.33 12.96 -14.72
CA LEU A 264 20.28 11.54 -14.41
C LEU A 264 19.27 10.87 -15.35
N VAL A 265 19.69 9.83 -16.06
CA VAL A 265 18.81 8.98 -16.87
C VAL A 265 18.78 7.60 -16.23
N GLU A 266 17.63 7.17 -15.76
CA GLU A 266 17.45 5.88 -15.08
C GLU A 266 16.58 4.98 -15.96
N LYS A 267 17.02 3.73 -16.14
CA LYS A 267 16.21 2.68 -16.78
C LYS A 267 15.86 1.64 -15.73
N MET A 268 14.58 1.45 -15.46
CA MET A 268 14.07 0.59 -14.40
C MET A 268 13.18 -0.51 -14.98
N VAL A 269 13.32 -1.72 -14.47
CA VAL A 269 12.41 -2.84 -14.65
C VAL A 269 11.73 -3.07 -13.29
N VAL A 270 10.44 -2.74 -13.20
CA VAL A 270 9.66 -2.82 -11.96
C VAL A 270 8.74 -4.03 -12.01
N PHE A 271 8.93 -4.96 -11.08
CA PHE A 271 8.00 -6.06 -10.85
C PHE A 271 7.07 -5.68 -9.70
N ILE A 272 5.76 -5.70 -9.94
CA ILE A 272 4.73 -5.45 -8.93
C ILE A 272 3.88 -6.71 -8.79
N ARG A 273 3.74 -7.21 -7.55
CA ARG A 273 2.86 -8.34 -7.24
C ARG A 273 1.55 -7.84 -6.65
N VAL A 274 0.46 -8.07 -7.37
CA VAL A 274 -0.90 -7.67 -6.97
C VAL A 274 -1.80 -8.88 -6.77
N LYS A 275 -2.66 -8.80 -5.76
CA LYS A 275 -3.76 -9.74 -5.53
C LYS A 275 -5.08 -9.03 -5.81
N VAL A 276 -5.96 -9.66 -6.57
CA VAL A 276 -7.29 -9.15 -6.91
C VAL A 276 -8.31 -9.95 -6.12
N LEU A 277 -9.15 -9.26 -5.36
CA LEU A 277 -10.13 -9.87 -4.45
C LEU A 277 -11.54 -9.32 -4.70
N GLN A 278 -12.53 -10.04 -4.21
CA GLN A 278 -13.91 -9.58 -4.12
C GLN A 278 -14.55 -10.11 -2.83
N LEU A 279 -15.36 -9.32 -2.14
CA LEU A 279 -16.17 -9.82 -1.03
C LEU A 279 -17.31 -10.69 -1.56
N GLN A 280 -17.25 -12.00 -1.32
CA GLN A 280 -18.25 -12.96 -1.76
C GLN A 280 -18.88 -13.69 -0.56
N GLN A 281 -20.13 -14.09 -0.68
CA GLN A 281 -20.76 -14.99 0.28
C GLN A 281 -20.32 -16.43 0.01
N VAL A 282 -19.90 -17.13 1.06
CA VAL A 282 -19.45 -18.53 1.01
C VAL A 282 -20.09 -19.31 2.16
N THR A 283 -20.35 -20.60 1.95
CA THR A 283 -20.73 -21.52 3.02
C THR A 283 -19.47 -22.08 3.69
N VAL A 284 -19.43 -22.05 5.02
CA VAL A 284 -18.34 -22.60 5.84
C VAL A 284 -18.90 -23.75 6.68
N GLY A 285 -18.37 -24.95 6.45
CA GLY A 285 -18.78 -26.20 7.08
C GLY A 285 -18.17 -27.41 6.37
N ASP A 286 -18.21 -28.59 6.99
CA ASP A 286 -17.67 -29.83 6.42
C ASP A 286 -18.66 -30.45 5.40
N PRO A 287 -18.27 -30.63 4.11
CA PRO A 287 -19.14 -31.24 3.11
C PRO A 287 -19.37 -32.76 3.31
N ASN A 288 -18.63 -33.44 4.18
CA ASN A 288 -18.62 -34.91 4.26
C ASN A 288 -19.48 -35.52 5.38
N ASN A 289 -20.20 -34.72 6.18
CA ASN A 289 -20.95 -35.23 7.34
C ASN A 289 -22.29 -35.92 6.97
N GLY A 290 -22.31 -36.69 5.88
CA GLY A 290 -23.51 -37.19 5.21
C GLY A 290 -23.39 -38.55 4.50
N SER A 291 -22.37 -39.37 4.81
CA SER A 291 -22.24 -40.72 4.23
C SER A 291 -21.57 -41.78 5.13
N GLU A 292 -21.83 -41.76 6.44
CA GLU A 292 -21.66 -42.98 7.27
C GLU A 292 -22.74 -44.02 6.95
N ASN A 293 -22.58 -44.74 5.83
CA ASN A 293 -23.36 -45.93 5.51
C ASN A 293 -22.47 -47.17 5.42
N GLY A 294 -22.03 -47.61 6.61
CA GLY A 294 -21.80 -49.01 6.97
C GLY A 294 -20.93 -49.89 6.07
N CYS A 295 -19.64 -50.02 6.41
CA CYS A 295 -18.96 -51.30 6.22
C CYS A 295 -19.62 -52.35 7.13
N ARG A 296 -20.37 -53.28 6.55
CA ARG A 296 -20.73 -54.54 7.22
C ARG A 296 -19.55 -55.51 7.15
N LYS A 297 -19.45 -56.34 8.19
CA LYS A 297 -18.44 -57.38 8.42
C LYS A 297 -18.46 -58.46 7.34
#